data_AF-A0A969TE16-F1
#
_entry.id   AF-A0A969TE16-F1
#
_cell.length_a   1.000
_cell.length_b   1.000
_cell.length_c   1.000
_cell.angle_alpha   90.00
_cell.angle_beta   90.00
_cell.angle_gamma   90.00
#
_symmetry.space_group_name_H-M   'P 1'
#
loop_
_entity.id
_entity.type
_entity.pdbx_description
1 polymer ?
#
loop_
_entity_poly.entity_id
_entity_poly.type
_entity_poly.pdbx_seq_one_letter_code
_entity_poly.pdbx_strand_id
1 'polypeptide(L)'
;MKWAYLIAGIALFIKMIVIPNPTGEFAGMSIVESIVEDTGVSNVVSGIIFRNRLYDTIFEVVVFTIAILGVKFLLANETPIRTLVQFSDRPSIILARLGATIAALVSIELAIRGHLSPGGGFAAGVAGGTAIGLIAITSSAEWMEGIYKKYHAATWEKISVLIFVILAAITLVGWELPHGELGALFSGGIIPLLNILVAVKVALGSWAAILLFTRYRGLL
;
A
#
# COMPACT_ATOMS: atom_id res chain seq x y z
N MET A 1 33.95 -13.69 -5.73
CA MET A 1 32.88 -12.82 -5.19
C MET A 1 31.48 -13.45 -5.33
N LYS A 2 30.99 -13.80 -6.53
CA LYS A 2 29.64 -14.41 -6.71
C LYS A 2 29.40 -15.69 -5.87
N TRP A 3 30.39 -16.58 -5.81
CA TRP A 3 30.32 -17.80 -5.01
C TRP A 3 30.25 -17.56 -3.50
N ALA A 4 30.88 -16.50 -3.00
CA ALA A 4 30.79 -16.14 -1.58
C ALA A 4 29.38 -15.68 -1.20
N TYR A 5 28.72 -14.92 -2.07
CA TYR A 5 27.31 -14.54 -1.88
C TYR A 5 26.36 -15.73 -1.96
N LEU A 6 26.61 -16.66 -2.90
CA LEU A 6 25.82 -17.89 -3.02
C LEU A 6 25.93 -18.74 -1.75
N ILE A 7 27.15 -18.95 -1.26
CA ILE A 7 27.41 -19.72 -0.05
C ILE A 7 26.80 -19.03 1.18
N ALA A 8 26.94 -17.71 1.29
CA ALA A 8 26.32 -16.94 2.37
C ALA A 8 24.78 -17.05 2.34
N GLY A 9 24.17 -16.98 1.15
CA GLY A 9 22.74 -17.14 0.96
C GLY A 9 22.25 -18.54 1.37
N ILE A 10 22.95 -19.60 0.94
CA ILE A 10 22.64 -20.98 1.33
C ILE A 10 22.81 -21.19 2.84
N ALA A 11 23.90 -20.67 3.43
CA ALA A 11 24.14 -20.76 4.86
C ALA A 11 23.05 -20.05 5.69
N LEU A 12 22.57 -18.89 5.23
CA LEU A 12 21.48 -18.16 5.88
C LEU A 12 20.15 -18.93 5.77
N PHE A 13 19.89 -19.56 4.63
CA PHE A 13 18.71 -20.39 4.41
C PHE A 13 18.72 -21.64 5.31
N ILE A 14 19.85 -22.36 5.36
CA ILE A 14 20.03 -23.51 6.26
C ILE A 14 19.88 -23.09 7.72
N LYS A 15 20.45 -21.94 8.10
CA LYS A 15 20.28 -21.40 9.45
C LYS A 15 18.79 -21.18 9.76
N MET A 16 18.00 -20.61 8.85
CA MET A 16 16.56 -20.42 9.07
C MET A 16 15.79 -21.74 9.25
N ILE A 17 16.20 -22.82 8.58
CA ILE A 17 15.59 -24.16 8.75
C ILE A 17 16.00 -24.81 10.08
N VAL A 18 17.25 -24.60 10.50
CA VAL A 18 17.85 -25.27 11.66
C VAL A 18 17.67 -24.47 12.95
N ILE A 19 17.21 -23.21 12.90
CA ILE A 19 16.85 -22.44 14.09
C ILE A 19 15.82 -23.26 14.88
N PRO A 20 16.17 -23.72 16.10
CA PRO A 20 15.22 -24.37 16.97
C PRO A 20 14.08 -23.38 17.20
N ASN A 21 12.85 -23.81 16.99
CA ASN A 21 11.70 -22.96 17.25
C ASN A 21 11.74 -22.61 18.75
N PRO A 22 11.94 -21.33 19.16
CA PRO A 22 11.97 -20.96 20.57
C PRO A 22 10.61 -21.13 21.24
N THR A 23 9.59 -21.58 20.49
CA THR A 23 8.27 -22.01 20.95
C THR A 23 8.34 -23.33 21.74
N GLY A 24 9.35 -23.49 22.59
CA GLY A 24 9.21 -24.37 23.74
C GLY A 24 8.20 -23.73 24.67
N GLU A 25 6.97 -24.26 24.67
CA GLU A 25 6.05 -24.22 25.81
C GLU A 25 5.70 -22.83 26.39
N PHE A 26 5.18 -21.90 25.60
CA PHE A 26 4.28 -20.88 26.16
C PHE A 26 2.88 -21.49 26.35
N ALA A 27 2.78 -22.42 27.29
CA ALA A 27 1.53 -23.06 27.70
C ALA A 27 0.71 -22.09 28.56
N GLY A 28 0.00 -21.14 27.94
CA GLY A 28 -0.97 -20.31 28.67
C GLY A 28 -1.70 -19.24 27.87
N MET A 29 -1.11 -18.70 26.81
CA MET A 29 -1.75 -17.65 26.01
C MET A 29 -1.44 -17.87 24.53
N SER A 30 -2.48 -17.95 23.69
CA SER A 30 -2.27 -18.01 22.26
C SER A 30 -1.55 -16.74 21.82
N ILE A 31 -0.45 -16.85 21.05
CA ILE A 31 0.26 -15.69 20.49
C ILE A 31 -0.72 -14.74 19.80
N VAL A 32 -1.72 -15.31 19.13
CA VAL A 32 -2.81 -14.57 18.48
C VAL A 32 -3.62 -13.76 19.48
N GLU A 33 -4.05 -14.36 20.60
CA GLU A 33 -4.86 -13.67 21.62
C GLU A 33 -4.06 -12.53 22.25
N SER A 34 -2.79 -12.75 22.56
CA SER A 34 -1.92 -11.71 23.13
C SER A 34 -1.79 -10.50 22.20
N ILE A 35 -1.71 -10.71 20.88
CA ILE A 35 -1.63 -9.62 19.91
C ILE A 35 -2.97 -8.91 19.79
N VAL A 36 -4.09 -9.64 19.80
CA VAL A 36 -5.43 -9.03 19.73
C VAL A 36 -5.68 -8.15 20.96
N GLU A 37 -5.37 -8.64 22.16
CA GLU A 37 -5.50 -7.89 23.40
C GLU A 37 -4.60 -6.66 23.41
N ASP A 38 -3.33 -6.86 23.03
CA ASP A 38 -2.36 -5.78 23.01
C ASP A 38 -2.79 -4.71 22.00
N THR A 39 -3.13 -5.08 20.76
CA THR A 39 -3.37 -4.12 19.65
C THR A 39 -4.79 -3.59 19.56
N GLY A 40 -5.74 -4.22 20.25
CA GLY A 40 -7.16 -3.83 20.22
C GLY A 40 -7.83 -4.00 18.86
N VAL A 41 -7.27 -4.82 17.96
CA VAL A 41 -7.82 -5.10 16.63
C VAL A 41 -7.98 -6.60 16.38
N SER A 42 -9.03 -7.01 15.67
CA SER A 42 -9.30 -8.42 15.38
C SER A 42 -8.41 -8.98 14.27
N ASN A 43 -7.92 -8.14 13.35
CA ASN A 43 -6.94 -8.56 12.35
C ASN A 43 -5.53 -8.52 12.94
N VAL A 44 -5.06 -9.69 13.39
CA VAL A 44 -3.71 -9.92 13.96
C VAL A 44 -2.61 -9.44 13.02
N VAL A 45 -2.73 -9.65 11.71
CA VAL A 45 -1.70 -9.24 10.75
C VAL A 45 -1.60 -7.72 10.71
N SER A 46 -2.73 -7.02 10.67
CA SER A 46 -2.78 -5.56 10.75
C SER A 46 -2.20 -5.06 12.08
N GLY A 47 -2.52 -5.72 13.20
CA GLY A 47 -1.91 -5.45 14.50
C GLY A 47 -0.38 -5.56 14.45
N ILE A 48 0.15 -6.67 13.92
CA ILE A 48 1.60 -6.88 13.79
C ILE A 48 2.24 -5.78 12.94
N ILE A 49 1.74 -5.51 11.73
CA ILE A 49 2.41 -4.60 10.80
C ILE A 49 2.25 -3.13 11.16
N PHE A 50 1.20 -2.74 11.90
CA PHE A 50 0.98 -1.35 12.33
C PHE A 50 1.37 -1.07 13.77
N ARG A 51 1.78 -2.09 14.55
CA ARG A 51 2.26 -1.95 15.92
C ARG A 51 3.65 -2.54 16.11
N ASN A 52 3.76 -3.87 16.19
CA ASN A 52 5.01 -4.57 16.52
C ASN A 52 6.11 -4.40 15.46
N ARG A 53 5.72 -4.35 14.18
CA ARG A 53 6.60 -4.26 13.01
C ARG A 53 6.30 -3.02 12.19
N LEU A 54 5.84 -1.95 12.84
CA LEU A 54 5.52 -0.67 12.18
C LEU A 54 6.71 -0.08 11.41
N TYR A 55 7.94 -0.33 11.87
CA TYR A 55 9.16 0.05 11.15
C TYR A 55 9.26 -0.60 9.76
N ASP A 56 8.81 -1.84 9.58
CA ASP A 56 8.83 -2.49 8.27
C ASP A 56 7.84 -1.81 7.32
N THR A 57 6.64 -1.48 7.79
CA THR A 57 5.64 -0.72 7.01
C THR A 57 6.15 0.67 6.63
N ILE A 58 6.93 1.33 7.51
CA ILE A 58 7.62 2.59 7.16
C ILE A 58 8.58 2.37 5.99
N PHE A 59 9.43 1.33 6.06
CA PHE A 59 10.37 1.04 4.98
C PHE A 59 9.68 0.63 3.68
N GLU A 60 8.57 -0.10 3.74
CA GLU A 60 7.77 -0.42 2.55
C GLU A 60 7.25 0.85 1.87
N VAL A 61 6.71 1.81 2.63
CA VAL A 61 6.26 3.11 2.09
C VAL A 61 7.43 3.90 1.49
N VAL A 62 8.60 3.87 2.12
CA VAL A 62 9.83 4.52 1.60
C VAL A 62 10.28 3.86 0.30
N VAL A 63 10.42 2.54 0.27
CA VAL A 63 10.84 1.77 -0.93
C VAL A 63 9.86 2.00 -2.08
N PHE A 64 8.56 1.97 -1.81
CA PHE A 64 7.55 2.26 -2.83
C PHE A 64 7.69 3.69 -3.36
N THR A 65 7.92 4.67 -2.49
CA THR A 65 8.17 6.07 -2.91
C THR A 65 9.40 6.20 -3.78
N ILE A 66 10.50 5.53 -3.41
CA ILE A 66 11.74 5.51 -4.19
C ILE A 66 11.49 4.88 -5.57
N ALA A 67 10.69 3.82 -5.66
CA ALA A 67 10.35 3.18 -6.92
C ALA A 67 9.61 4.17 -7.87
N ILE A 68 8.61 4.90 -7.36
CA ILE A 68 7.89 5.92 -8.16
C ILE A 68 8.83 7.06 -8.60
N LEU A 69 9.71 7.52 -7.70
CA LEU A 69 10.73 8.51 -8.05
C LEU A 69 11.71 7.99 -9.11
N GLY A 70 12.09 6.71 -9.03
CA GLY A 70 12.91 6.03 -10.02
C GLY A 70 12.24 6.02 -11.40
N VAL A 71 10.95 5.69 -11.48
CA VAL A 71 10.17 5.77 -12.74
C VAL A 71 10.18 7.19 -13.31
N LYS A 72 9.92 8.18 -12.45
CA LYS A 72 9.95 9.60 -12.86
C LYS A 72 11.32 10.03 -13.36
N PHE A 73 12.38 9.60 -12.69
CA PHE A 73 13.76 9.93 -13.07
C PHE A 73 14.13 9.27 -14.41
N LEU A 74 13.84 7.99 -14.58
CA LEU A 74 14.14 7.23 -15.80
C LEU A 74 13.39 7.77 -17.03
N LEU A 75 12.17 8.28 -16.85
CA LEU A 75 11.34 8.81 -17.93
C LEU A 75 11.46 10.33 -18.11
N ALA A 76 12.30 11.03 -17.33
CA ALA A 76 12.36 12.50 -17.32
C ALA A 76 12.76 13.12 -18.66
N ASN A 77 13.61 12.42 -19.44
CA ASN A 77 14.14 12.89 -20.71
C ASN A 77 13.50 12.20 -21.92
N GLU A 78 12.49 11.36 -21.70
CA GLU A 78 11.78 10.68 -22.77
C GLU A 78 10.78 11.63 -23.44
N THR A 79 10.52 11.43 -24.74
CA THR A 79 9.51 12.21 -25.43
C THR A 79 8.12 11.62 -25.18
N PRO A 80 7.11 12.42 -24.76
CA PRO A 80 5.74 11.93 -24.62
C PRO A 80 5.22 11.38 -25.95
N ILE A 81 4.45 10.30 -25.87
CA ILE A 81 3.81 9.71 -27.04
C ILE A 81 2.68 10.62 -27.53
N ARG A 82 2.61 10.81 -28.85
CA ARG A 82 1.61 11.67 -29.49
C ARG A 82 0.24 11.01 -29.68
N THR A 83 0.19 9.68 -29.77
CA THR A 83 -1.03 8.92 -30.03
C THR A 83 -1.10 7.73 -29.07
N LEU A 84 -2.00 7.83 -28.09
CA LEU A 84 -2.34 6.72 -27.22
C LEU A 84 -3.40 5.85 -27.89
N VAL A 85 -3.09 4.57 -28.10
CA VAL A 85 -4.11 3.58 -28.48
C VAL A 85 -4.94 3.29 -27.23
N GLN A 86 -6.25 3.47 -27.34
CA GLN A 86 -7.20 3.26 -26.25
C GLN A 86 -8.26 2.27 -26.69
N PHE A 87 -8.95 1.65 -25.73
CA PHE A 87 -10.14 0.87 -26.05
C PHE A 87 -11.15 1.78 -26.74
N SER A 88 -11.47 1.46 -27.99
CA SER A 88 -12.42 2.21 -28.81
C SER A 88 -13.82 1.60 -28.78
N ASP A 89 -13.93 0.32 -28.42
CA ASP A 89 -15.22 -0.38 -28.40
C ASP A 89 -15.99 -0.06 -27.10
N ARG A 90 -17.28 0.22 -27.27
CA ARG A 90 -18.16 0.58 -26.16
C ARG A 90 -18.25 -0.50 -25.07
N PRO A 91 -18.36 -1.81 -25.38
CA PRO A 91 -18.46 -2.85 -24.36
C PRO A 91 -17.24 -2.88 -23.41
N SER A 92 -16.02 -2.82 -23.95
CA SER A 92 -14.79 -2.83 -23.14
C SER A 92 -14.68 -1.59 -22.27
N ILE A 93 -15.04 -0.41 -22.79
CA ILE A 93 -15.07 0.83 -22.00
C ILE A 93 -16.04 0.71 -20.82
N ILE A 94 -17.26 0.22 -21.07
CA ILE A 94 -18.28 0.05 -20.02
C ILE A 94 -17.79 -0.94 -18.97
N LEU A 95 -17.25 -2.09 -19.39
CA LEU A 95 -16.77 -3.12 -18.47
C LEU A 95 -15.59 -2.63 -17.62
N ALA A 96 -14.62 -1.93 -18.22
CA ALA A 96 -13.49 -1.38 -17.50
C ALA A 96 -13.92 -0.30 -16.49
N ARG A 97 -14.88 0.56 -16.84
CA ARG A 97 -15.42 1.58 -15.92
C ARG A 97 -16.25 0.98 -14.79
N LEU A 98 -17.01 -0.08 -15.07
CA LEU A 98 -17.70 -0.85 -14.04
C LEU A 98 -16.69 -1.52 -13.10
N GLY A 99 -15.67 -2.17 -13.64
CA GLY A 99 -14.57 -2.77 -12.87
C GLY A 99 -13.82 -1.74 -12.03
N ALA A 100 -13.58 -0.54 -12.57
CA ALA A 100 -12.98 0.56 -11.82
C ALA A 100 -13.83 0.98 -10.62
N THR A 101 -15.14 1.06 -10.80
CA THR A 101 -16.07 1.41 -9.73
C THR A 101 -16.06 0.36 -8.63
N ILE A 102 -16.11 -0.92 -9.00
CA ILE A 102 -16.04 -2.03 -8.03
C ILE A 102 -14.69 -2.02 -7.30
N ALA A 103 -13.58 -1.87 -8.02
CA ALA A 103 -12.25 -1.81 -7.42
C ALA A 103 -12.08 -0.61 -6.46
N ALA A 104 -12.68 0.54 -6.78
CA ALA A 104 -12.70 1.71 -5.90
C ALA A 104 -13.51 1.45 -4.62
N LEU A 105 -14.66 0.78 -4.71
CA LEU A 105 -15.45 0.40 -3.53
C LEU A 105 -14.69 -0.58 -2.64
N VAL A 106 -14.04 -1.59 -3.23
CA VAL A 106 -13.18 -2.53 -2.50
C VAL A 106 -12.01 -1.80 -1.85
N SER A 107 -11.38 -0.86 -2.55
CA SER A 107 -10.31 -0.03 -2.00
C SER A 107 -10.75 0.72 -0.74
N ILE A 108 -11.92 1.35 -0.77
CA ILE A 108 -12.47 2.08 0.38
C ILE A 108 -12.78 1.12 1.54
N GLU A 109 -13.43 -0.02 1.26
CA GLU A 109 -13.76 -1.02 2.27
C GLU A 109 -12.51 -1.55 2.98
N LEU A 110 -11.47 -1.90 2.22
CA LEU A 110 -10.20 -2.37 2.77
C LEU A 110 -9.44 -1.28 3.54
N ALA A 111 -9.55 -0.02 3.13
CA ALA A 111 -8.93 1.11 3.83
C ALA A 111 -9.59 1.36 5.19
N ILE A 112 -10.91 1.26 5.26
CA ILE A 112 -11.67 1.51 6.50
C ILE A 112 -11.59 0.29 7.42
N ARG A 113 -11.84 -0.92 6.91
CA ARG A 113 -12.02 -2.14 7.72
C ARG A 113 -10.83 -3.09 7.72
N GLY A 114 -9.68 -2.71 7.15
CA GLY A 114 -8.49 -3.56 7.10
C GLY A 114 -7.93 -3.97 8.48
N HIS A 115 -8.30 -3.26 9.55
CA HIS A 115 -7.97 -3.64 10.93
C HIS A 115 -8.96 -4.68 11.51
N LEU A 116 -10.12 -4.86 10.88
CA LEU A 116 -11.15 -5.81 11.31
C LEU A 116 -11.17 -7.10 10.48
N SER A 117 -10.88 -6.98 9.18
CA SER A 117 -10.92 -8.07 8.20
C SER A 117 -9.59 -8.23 7.45
N PRO A 118 -9.34 -9.39 6.80
CA PRO A 118 -8.15 -9.57 5.98
C PRO A 118 -8.00 -8.47 4.92
N GLY A 119 -6.78 -7.97 4.74
CA GLY A 119 -6.50 -6.85 3.85
C GLY A 119 -5.45 -5.91 4.44
N GLY A 120 -5.76 -4.61 4.42
CA GLY A 120 -4.90 -3.56 4.95
C GLY A 120 -4.63 -2.44 3.94
N GLY A 121 -3.82 -1.48 4.34
CA GLY A 121 -3.62 -0.23 3.61
C GLY A 121 -2.98 -0.44 2.25
N PHE A 122 -1.98 -1.32 2.15
CA PHE A 122 -1.35 -1.64 0.87
C PHE A 122 -2.33 -2.27 -0.12
N ALA A 123 -3.08 -3.29 0.31
CA ALA A 123 -4.08 -3.94 -0.53
C ALA A 123 -5.17 -2.95 -0.97
N ALA A 124 -5.64 -2.11 -0.06
CA ALA A 124 -6.57 -1.03 -0.36
C ALA A 124 -6.01 -0.07 -1.41
N GLY A 125 -4.77 0.37 -1.25
CA GLY A 125 -4.11 1.26 -2.20
C GLY A 125 -3.88 0.63 -3.57
N VAL A 126 -3.55 -0.66 -3.65
CA VAL A 126 -3.42 -1.40 -4.91
C VAL A 126 -4.78 -1.52 -5.61
N ALA A 127 -5.85 -1.81 -4.87
CA ALA A 127 -7.21 -1.81 -5.42
C ALA A 127 -7.60 -0.42 -5.96
N GLY A 128 -7.24 0.65 -5.24
CA GLY A 128 -7.45 2.02 -5.69
C GLY A 128 -6.62 2.38 -6.93
N GLY A 129 -5.35 1.98 -6.96
CA GLY A 129 -4.48 2.10 -8.13
C GLY A 129 -5.01 1.34 -9.34
N THR A 130 -5.60 0.16 -9.12
CA THR A 130 -6.26 -0.65 -10.16
C THR A 130 -7.49 0.07 -10.71
N ALA A 131 -8.32 0.64 -9.84
CA ALA A 131 -9.46 1.45 -10.26
C ALA A 131 -9.01 2.62 -11.17
N ILE A 132 -7.97 3.33 -10.77
CA ILE A 132 -7.38 4.42 -11.55
C ILE A 132 -6.81 3.91 -12.88
N GLY A 133 -6.12 2.77 -12.89
CA GLY A 133 -5.59 2.14 -14.10
C GLY A 133 -6.69 1.78 -15.10
N LEU A 134 -7.80 1.21 -14.63
CA LEU A 134 -8.96 0.88 -15.45
C LEU A 134 -9.63 2.13 -16.05
N ILE A 135 -9.64 3.26 -15.32
CA ILE A 135 -10.07 4.54 -15.90
C ILE A 135 -9.04 5.06 -16.91
N ALA A 136 -7.74 4.94 -16.62
CA ALA A 136 -6.66 5.41 -17.48
C ALA A 136 -6.65 4.72 -18.85
N ILE A 137 -7.02 3.43 -18.94
CA ILE A 137 -7.11 2.71 -20.23
C ILE A 137 -8.34 3.10 -21.08
N THR A 138 -9.32 3.78 -20.48
CA THR A 138 -10.56 4.20 -21.16
C THR A 138 -10.72 5.72 -21.30
N SER A 139 -9.68 6.49 -20.93
CA SER A 139 -9.71 7.95 -20.85
C SER A 139 -8.40 8.53 -21.38
N SER A 140 -8.43 9.74 -21.95
CA SER A 140 -7.21 10.38 -22.47
C SER A 140 -6.18 10.68 -21.37
N ALA A 141 -4.89 10.55 -21.69
CA ALA A 141 -3.82 10.83 -20.72
C ALA A 141 -3.82 12.31 -20.30
N GLU A 142 -4.17 13.22 -21.21
CA GLU A 142 -4.27 14.66 -20.95
C GLU A 142 -5.36 14.94 -19.91
N TRP A 143 -6.50 14.24 -20.00
CA TRP A 143 -7.58 14.39 -19.03
C TRP A 143 -7.18 13.86 -17.66
N MET A 144 -6.55 12.68 -17.60
CA MET A 144 -6.06 12.10 -16.35
C MET A 144 -4.97 12.97 -15.70
N GLU A 145 -4.05 13.52 -16.49
CA GLU A 145 -3.03 14.46 -16.02
C GLU A 145 -3.67 15.77 -15.53
N GLY A 146 -4.69 16.25 -16.24
CA GLY A 146 -5.47 17.43 -15.84
C GLY A 146 -6.11 17.25 -14.47
N ILE A 147 -6.72 16.09 -14.20
CA ILE A 147 -7.28 15.76 -12.88
C ILE A 147 -6.16 15.66 -11.83
N TYR A 148 -5.08 14.93 -12.13
CA TYR A 148 -3.96 14.75 -11.20
C TYR A 148 -3.38 16.10 -10.73
N LYS A 149 -3.23 17.04 -11.66
CA LYS A 149 -2.80 18.42 -11.37
C LYS A 149 -3.86 19.23 -10.65
N LYS A 150 -5.12 19.20 -11.10
CA LYS A 150 -6.23 19.95 -10.50
C LYS A 150 -6.39 19.63 -9.01
N TYR A 151 -6.33 18.36 -8.65
CA TYR A 151 -6.48 17.90 -7.27
C TYR A 151 -5.15 17.89 -6.49
N HIS A 152 -4.05 18.36 -7.06
CA HIS A 152 -2.73 18.38 -6.42
C HIS A 152 -2.33 17.02 -5.84
N ALA A 153 -2.61 15.94 -6.57
CA ALA A 153 -2.43 14.57 -6.09
C ALA A 153 -1.00 14.27 -5.59
N ALA A 154 0.03 14.80 -6.26
CA ALA A 154 1.42 14.70 -5.82
C ALA A 154 1.68 15.37 -4.46
N THR A 155 0.98 16.46 -4.16
CA THR A 155 1.10 17.16 -2.87
C THR A 155 0.43 16.35 -1.77
N TRP A 156 -0.78 15.85 -2.02
CA TRP A 156 -1.49 14.98 -1.08
C TRP A 156 -0.73 13.69 -0.79
N GLU A 157 -0.08 13.10 -1.80
CA GLU A 157 0.79 11.94 -1.61
C GLU A 157 1.94 12.26 -0.64
N LYS A 158 2.65 13.38 -0.82
CA LYS A 158 3.76 13.76 0.06
C LYS A 158 3.27 14.06 1.48
N ILE A 159 2.14 14.75 1.60
CA ILE A 159 1.51 15.05 2.88
C ILE A 159 1.12 13.74 3.59
N SER A 160 0.51 12.77 2.88
CA SER A 160 0.12 11.50 3.49
C SER A 160 1.33 10.71 3.99
N VAL A 161 2.43 10.68 3.25
CA VAL A 161 3.70 10.07 3.72
C VAL A 161 4.22 10.77 4.96
N LEU A 162 4.27 12.11 4.94
CA LEU A 162 4.82 12.88 6.06
C LEU A 162 4.00 12.65 7.32
N ILE A 163 2.67 12.74 7.22
CA ILE A 163 1.77 12.46 8.35
C ILE A 163 1.95 11.02 8.81
N PHE A 164 1.98 10.05 7.89
CA PHE A 164 2.19 8.64 8.24
C PHE A 164 3.49 8.41 9.00
N VAL A 165 4.62 8.94 8.50
CA VAL A 165 5.94 8.78 9.15
C VAL A 165 5.96 9.44 10.53
N ILE A 166 5.39 10.63 10.68
CA ILE A 166 5.31 11.32 11.97
C ILE A 166 4.48 10.51 12.97
N LEU A 167 3.26 10.11 12.57
CA LEU A 167 2.39 9.32 13.44
C LEU A 167 3.02 7.98 13.79
N ALA A 168 3.63 7.30 12.82
CA ALA A 168 4.27 6.03 13.05
C ALA A 168 5.50 6.15 13.97
N ALA A 169 6.30 7.22 13.85
CA ALA A 169 7.39 7.50 14.77
C ALA A 169 6.89 7.77 16.19
N ILE A 170 5.79 8.52 16.34
CA ILE A 170 5.16 8.77 17.63
C ILE A 170 4.67 7.45 18.26
N THR A 171 4.01 6.58 17.49
CA THR A 171 3.59 5.24 17.94
C THR A 171 4.78 4.40 18.38
N LEU A 172 5.89 4.42 17.62
CA LEU A 172 7.11 3.65 17.97
C LEU A 172 7.81 4.15 19.24
N VAL A 173 7.62 5.42 19.63
CA VAL A 173 8.11 5.97 20.91
C VAL A 173 7.21 5.55 22.09
N GLY A 174 6.07 4.89 21.81
CA GLY A 174 5.16 4.34 22.80
C GLY A 174 3.97 5.25 23.15
N TRP A 175 3.72 6.31 22.36
CA TRP A 175 2.50 7.09 22.53
C TRP A 175 1.37 6.49 21.72
N GLU A 176 0.32 6.06 22.40
CA GLU A 176 -0.81 5.36 21.80
C GLU A 176 -2.13 6.02 22.18
N LEU A 177 -3.05 6.02 21.21
CA LEU A 177 -4.44 6.40 21.46
C LEU A 177 -5.16 5.24 22.16
N PRO A 178 -6.05 5.51 23.11
CA PRO A 178 -6.81 4.47 23.78
C PRO A 178 -7.62 3.65 22.77
N HIS A 179 -7.66 2.34 22.98
CA HIS A 179 -8.42 1.44 22.13
C HIS A 179 -9.93 1.60 22.42
N GLY A 180 -10.73 1.55 21.35
CA GLY A 180 -12.18 1.42 21.46
C GLY A 180 -12.60 -0.03 21.72
N GLU A 181 -13.88 -0.31 21.49
CA GLU A 181 -14.42 -1.66 21.61
C GLU A 181 -13.90 -2.57 20.49
N LEU A 182 -13.44 -3.77 20.86
CA LEU A 182 -12.94 -4.76 19.91
C LEU A 182 -14.03 -5.10 18.87
N GLY A 183 -13.68 -5.00 17.59
CA GLY A 183 -14.61 -5.26 16.48
C GLY A 183 -15.36 -4.02 15.98
N ALA A 184 -15.32 -2.89 16.70
CA ALA A 184 -15.87 -1.62 16.23
C ALA A 184 -14.96 -0.95 15.18
N LEU A 185 -15.52 -0.04 14.36
CA LEU A 185 -14.75 0.71 13.36
C LEU A 185 -13.68 1.62 13.95
N PHE A 186 -13.92 2.14 15.16
CA PHE A 186 -12.98 2.95 15.92
C PHE A 186 -12.27 2.08 16.98
N SER A 187 -11.82 0.89 16.57
CA SER A 187 -10.98 0.00 17.39
C SER A 187 -9.50 0.19 17.03
N GLY A 188 -8.59 -0.29 17.88
CA GLY A 188 -7.14 -0.25 17.57
C GLY A 188 -6.46 1.13 17.59
N GLY A 189 -7.08 2.14 18.20
CA GLY A 189 -6.49 3.46 18.39
C GLY A 189 -6.05 4.11 17.06
N ILE A 190 -4.73 4.19 16.84
CA ILE A 190 -4.14 4.86 15.66
C ILE A 190 -4.06 3.95 14.42
N ILE A 191 -4.20 2.62 14.57
CA ILE A 191 -4.04 1.64 13.50
C ILE A 191 -4.94 1.93 12.29
N PRO A 192 -6.26 2.20 12.43
CA PRO A 192 -7.12 2.49 11.29
C PRO A 192 -6.66 3.74 10.51
N LEU A 193 -6.13 4.76 11.21
CA LEU A 193 -5.63 5.97 10.58
C LEU A 193 -4.35 5.70 9.78
N LEU A 194 -3.39 4.96 10.36
CA LEU A 194 -2.18 4.53 9.65
C LEU A 194 -2.55 3.72 8.40
N ASN A 195 -3.53 2.83 8.52
CA ASN A 195 -4.04 2.02 7.42
C ASN A 195 -4.56 2.86 6.25
N ILE A 196 -5.39 3.88 6.55
CA ILE A 196 -5.93 4.81 5.54
C ILE A 196 -4.81 5.62 4.88
N LEU A 197 -3.84 6.12 5.66
CA LEU A 197 -2.72 6.90 5.11
C LEU A 197 -1.86 6.08 4.14
N VAL A 198 -1.58 4.82 4.48
CA VAL A 198 -0.89 3.89 3.58
C VAL A 198 -1.73 3.64 2.33
N ALA A 199 -3.04 3.42 2.45
CA ALA A 199 -3.93 3.23 1.30
C ALA A 199 -3.90 4.43 0.34
N VAL A 200 -4.05 5.64 0.86
CA VAL A 200 -3.97 6.88 0.08
C VAL A 200 -2.61 7.00 -0.60
N LYS A 201 -1.51 6.79 0.12
CA LYS A 201 -0.16 6.86 -0.44
C LYS A 201 0.01 5.88 -1.61
N VAL A 202 -0.35 4.62 -1.39
CA VAL A 202 -0.15 3.57 -2.40
C VAL A 202 -1.03 3.81 -3.63
N ALA A 203 -2.28 4.24 -3.45
CA ALA A 203 -3.17 4.60 -4.56
C ALA A 203 -2.63 5.78 -5.38
N LEU A 204 -2.23 6.88 -4.73
CA LEU A 204 -1.70 8.07 -5.40
C LEU A 204 -0.34 7.81 -6.08
N GLY A 205 0.54 7.02 -5.46
CA GLY A 205 1.79 6.61 -6.08
C GLY A 205 1.58 5.70 -7.28
N SER A 206 0.63 4.75 -7.20
CA SER A 206 0.23 3.91 -8.33
C SER A 206 -0.32 4.75 -9.48
N TRP A 207 -1.15 5.75 -9.19
CA TRP A 207 -1.62 6.71 -10.19
C TRP A 207 -0.47 7.44 -10.87
N ALA A 208 0.50 7.94 -10.11
CA ALA A 208 1.67 8.61 -10.66
C ALA A 208 2.46 7.69 -11.60
N ALA A 209 2.72 6.44 -11.22
CA ALA A 209 3.37 5.46 -12.10
C ALA A 209 2.57 5.22 -13.39
N ILE A 210 1.26 4.95 -13.26
CA ILE A 210 0.39 4.71 -14.42
C ILE A 210 0.44 5.92 -15.37
N LEU A 211 0.31 7.15 -14.87
CA LEU A 211 0.38 8.34 -15.71
C LEU A 211 1.71 8.48 -16.44
N LEU A 212 2.82 8.24 -15.74
CA LEU A 212 4.15 8.34 -16.33
C LEU A 212 4.35 7.29 -17.42
N PHE A 213 3.98 6.04 -17.16
CA PHE A 213 4.09 4.99 -18.17
C PHE A 213 3.15 5.23 -19.35
N THR A 214 1.88 5.55 -19.10
CA THR A 214 0.91 5.86 -20.17
C THR A 214 1.37 7.02 -21.03
N ARG A 215 1.98 8.06 -20.44
CA ARG A 215 2.45 9.25 -21.18
C ARG A 215 3.70 8.98 -22.03
N TYR A 216 4.67 8.23 -21.51
CA TYR A 216 5.98 8.08 -22.16
C TYR A 216 6.16 6.73 -22.88
N ARG A 217 5.38 5.71 -22.53
CA ARG A 217 5.44 4.35 -23.11
C ARG A 217 4.13 3.88 -23.74
N GLY A 218 3.01 4.51 -23.40
CA GLY A 218 1.72 4.25 -24.05
C GLY A 218 0.94 3.17 -23.31
N LEU A 219 -0.14 2.71 -23.94
CA LEU A 219 -0.94 1.58 -23.49
C LEU A 219 -0.78 0.47 -24.53
N LEU A 220 0.21 -0.40 -24.32
CA LEU A 220 0.65 -1.47 -25.23
C LEU A 220 1.23 -0.97 -26.57
#